data_AF-A0AAE9VSM7-F1
#
_entry.id   AF-A0AAE9VSM7-F1
#
_cell.length_a   1.000
_cell.length_b   1.000
_cell.length_c   1.000
_cell.angle_alpha   90.00
_cell.angle_beta   90.00
_cell.angle_gamma   90.00
#
_symmetry.space_group_name_H-M   'P 1'
#
loop_
_entity.id
_entity.type
_entity.pdbx_description
1 polymer ?
#
loop_
_entity_poly.entity_id
_entity_poly.type
_entity_poly.pdbx_seq_one_letter_code
_entity_poly.pdbx_strand_id
1 'polypeptide(L)'
;MGVFFSESSTNLLIRSHYANSHKGIIYEFTPDLLSNSTTDSFKGYSLKVDYAKDNEYELLSYALIGKLKQDQFVTEQLTKANDWAYEKEYRFIDLNGNGNKPFKKDSLRSIAFGVKHLKKK
;
A
#
# COMPACT_ATOMS: atom_id res chain seq x y z
N MET A 1 -3.28 10.35 -3.59
CA MET A 1 -2.31 9.87 -2.55
C MET A 1 -2.63 8.42 -2.23
N GLY A 2 -1.67 7.50 -2.21
CA GLY A 2 -1.92 6.06 -2.03
C GLY A 2 -1.58 5.55 -0.62
N VAL A 3 -2.31 4.56 -0.12
CA VAL A 3 -2.01 3.86 1.13
C VAL A 3 -1.50 2.45 0.81
N PHE A 4 -0.39 2.08 1.45
CA PHE A 4 0.32 0.80 1.32
C PHE A 4 -0.19 -0.25 2.33
N PHE A 5 -0.45 -1.46 1.84
CA PHE A 5 -0.71 -2.64 2.66
C PHE A 5 0.14 -3.82 2.18
N SER A 6 0.50 -4.71 3.11
CA SER A 6 1.17 -5.97 2.81
C SER A 6 0.27 -7.14 3.24
N GLU A 7 0.28 -8.23 2.49
CA GLU A 7 -0.34 -9.50 2.92
C GLU A 7 0.36 -10.13 4.14
N SER A 8 1.57 -9.70 4.48
CA SER A 8 2.41 -10.36 5.46
C SER A 8 2.74 -9.48 6.65
N SER A 9 2.06 -9.69 7.78
CA SER A 9 2.32 -8.99 9.04
C SER A 9 3.63 -9.39 9.73
N THR A 10 4.22 -10.53 9.36
CA THR A 10 5.40 -11.11 10.02
C THR A 10 6.70 -10.95 9.24
N ASN A 11 6.67 -10.38 8.04
CA ASN A 11 7.87 -10.25 7.20
C ASN A 11 8.90 -9.33 7.89
N LEU A 12 10.08 -9.87 8.17
CA LEU A 12 11.12 -9.15 8.91
C LEU A 12 11.64 -7.93 8.14
N LEU A 13 11.81 -8.01 6.83
CA LEU A 13 12.29 -6.89 6.02
C LEU A 13 11.29 -5.73 6.04
N ILE A 14 10.00 -6.02 5.83
CA ILE A 14 8.93 -5.01 5.91
C ILE A 14 8.93 -4.33 7.28
N ARG A 15 9.02 -5.12 8.36
CA ARG A 15 9.07 -4.58 9.73
C ARG A 15 10.33 -3.78 10.01
N SER A 16 11.44 -4.09 9.34
CA SER A 16 12.67 -3.32 9.43
C SER A 16 12.48 -1.93 8.82
N HIS A 17 11.88 -1.88 7.62
CA HIS A 17 11.67 -0.66 6.86
C HIS A 17 10.57 0.24 7.44
N TYR A 18 9.40 -0.32 7.74
CA TYR A 18 8.19 0.47 8.03
C TYR A 18 7.77 0.47 9.50
N ALA A 19 8.26 -0.46 10.31
CA ALA A 19 7.94 -0.51 11.73
C ALA A 19 9.10 -0.03 12.62
N ASN A 20 9.77 1.06 12.25
CA ASN A 20 10.88 1.67 13.02
C ASN A 20 11.91 0.63 13.51
N SER A 21 12.41 -0.21 12.58
CA SER A 21 13.29 -1.33 12.90
C SER A 21 12.71 -2.27 13.97
N HIS A 22 11.49 -2.78 13.74
CA HIS A 22 10.74 -3.68 14.63
C HIS A 22 10.23 -3.10 15.95
N LYS A 23 10.15 -1.78 16.10
CA LYS A 23 9.67 -1.09 17.32
C LYS A 23 8.34 -0.37 17.13
N GLY A 24 7.86 -0.31 15.89
CA GLY A 24 6.62 0.34 15.51
C GLY A 24 5.41 -0.56 15.76
N ILE A 25 4.26 -0.08 15.31
CA ILE A 25 2.96 -0.74 15.43
C ILE A 25 2.54 -1.23 14.05
N ILE A 26 1.93 -2.41 13.98
CA ILE A 26 1.34 -2.96 12.75
C ILE A 26 -0.16 -3.11 13.00
N TYR A 27 -0.95 -2.59 12.08
CA TYR A 27 -2.40 -2.75 12.07
C TYR A 27 -2.78 -3.78 11.00
N GLU A 28 -3.47 -4.83 11.41
CA GLU A 28 -3.99 -5.84 10.48
C GLU A 28 -5.47 -5.56 10.23
N PHE A 29 -5.85 -5.54 8.95
CA PHE A 29 -7.22 -5.28 8.54
C PHE A 29 -7.76 -6.41 7.65
N THR A 30 -9.08 -6.58 7.64
CA THR A 30 -9.76 -7.35 6.60
C THR A 30 -9.81 -6.58 5.29
N PRO A 31 -9.87 -7.26 4.12
CA PRO A 31 -9.81 -6.59 2.81
C PRO A 31 -10.94 -5.59 2.54
N ASP A 32 -12.06 -5.68 3.24
CA ASP A 32 -13.22 -4.78 3.13
C ASP A 32 -13.07 -3.47 3.92
N LEU A 33 -11.86 -3.16 4.43
CA LEU A 33 -11.53 -1.96 5.21
C LEU A 33 -12.18 -0.67 4.71
N LEU A 34 -12.16 -0.45 3.39
CA LEU A 34 -12.61 0.77 2.74
C LEU A 34 -13.86 0.57 1.87
N SER A 35 -14.56 -0.55 2.02
CA SER A 35 -15.76 -0.86 1.22
C SER A 35 -16.87 0.18 1.37
N ASN A 36 -16.94 0.86 2.52
CA ASN A 36 -17.97 1.86 2.81
C ASN A 36 -17.53 3.30 2.46
N SER A 37 -16.30 3.47 1.96
CA SER A 37 -15.68 4.78 1.77
C SER A 37 -15.63 5.17 0.29
N THR A 38 -16.56 4.65 -0.51
CA THR A 38 -16.56 4.82 -1.96
C THR A 38 -16.97 6.23 -2.39
N THR A 39 -16.27 6.76 -3.39
CA THR A 39 -16.63 7.98 -4.12
C THR A 39 -16.60 7.69 -5.63
N ASP A 40 -16.92 8.68 -6.45
CA ASP A 40 -16.77 8.55 -7.91
C ASP A 40 -15.33 8.20 -8.31
N SER A 41 -14.34 8.75 -7.59
CA SER A 41 -12.91 8.60 -7.84
C SER A 41 -12.20 7.54 -7.01
N PHE A 42 -12.87 6.97 -6.00
CA PHE A 42 -12.31 5.99 -5.09
C PHE A 42 -13.28 4.84 -4.89
N LYS A 43 -12.93 3.66 -5.38
CA LYS A 43 -13.85 2.51 -5.34
C LYS A 43 -13.71 1.64 -4.09
N GLY A 44 -12.85 2.02 -3.15
CA GLY A 44 -12.77 1.35 -1.85
C GLY A 44 -12.22 -0.08 -1.88
N TYR A 45 -11.75 -0.56 -3.03
CA TYR A 45 -11.03 -1.83 -3.17
C TYR A 45 -9.53 -1.60 -3.34
N SER A 46 -8.75 -2.58 -2.90
CA SER A 46 -7.30 -2.58 -3.04
C SER A 46 -6.88 -3.14 -4.40
N LEU A 47 -5.80 -2.61 -4.93
CA LEU A 47 -5.17 -3.01 -6.18
C LEU A 47 -3.84 -3.66 -5.85
N LYS A 48 -3.59 -4.84 -6.41
CA LYS A 48 -2.31 -5.53 -6.23
C LYS A 48 -1.22 -4.80 -7.01
N VAL A 49 -0.03 -4.68 -6.42
CA VAL A 49 1.14 -4.13 -7.10
C VAL A 49 1.75 -5.19 -8.03
N ASP A 50 2.07 -4.75 -9.23
CA ASP A 50 2.76 -5.50 -10.26
C ASP A 50 4.27 -5.28 -10.14
N TYR A 51 5.01 -6.38 -10.01
CA TYR A 51 6.46 -6.35 -9.87
C TYR A 51 7.11 -6.56 -11.23
N ALA A 52 7.88 -5.56 -11.67
CA ALA A 52 8.50 -5.52 -12.98
C ALA A 52 9.51 -6.66 -13.18
N LYS A 53 9.22 -7.58 -14.09
CA LYS A 53 10.14 -8.67 -14.44
C LYS A 53 11.45 -8.08 -14.97
N ASP A 54 12.58 -8.61 -14.51
CA ASP A 54 13.92 -8.16 -14.90
C ASP A 54 14.17 -6.65 -14.66
N ASN A 55 13.34 -6.01 -13.82
CA ASN A 55 13.33 -4.57 -13.57
C ASN A 55 13.21 -3.73 -14.85
N GLU A 56 12.49 -4.23 -15.86
CA GLU A 56 12.14 -3.49 -17.07
C GLU A 56 10.83 -2.72 -16.87
N TYR A 57 10.80 -1.46 -17.32
CA TYR A 57 9.66 -0.57 -17.16
C TYR A 57 9.22 0.00 -18.50
N GLU A 58 7.92 0.17 -18.68
CA GLU A 58 7.38 0.89 -19.83
C GLU A 58 7.80 2.36 -19.79
N LEU A 59 8.16 2.90 -20.95
CA LEU A 59 8.49 4.32 -21.07
C LEU A 59 7.21 5.16 -20.92
N LEU A 60 7.20 6.01 -19.91
CA LEU A 60 6.07 6.87 -19.58
C LEU A 60 6.08 8.13 -20.45
N SER A 61 4.90 8.51 -20.94
CA SER A 61 4.73 9.74 -21.72
C SER A 61 4.22 10.88 -20.86
N TYR A 62 4.99 11.97 -20.83
CA TYR A 62 4.60 13.18 -20.12
C TYR A 62 3.55 14.01 -20.86
N ALA A 63 3.40 13.79 -22.18
CA ALA A 63 2.49 14.53 -23.05
C ALA A 63 1.05 13.99 -23.05
N LEU A 64 0.78 12.85 -22.41
CA LEU A 64 -0.58 12.30 -22.31
C LEU A 64 -1.52 13.24 -21.56
N ILE A 65 -2.80 13.21 -21.93
CA ILE A 65 -3.88 13.98 -21.32
C ILE A 65 -5.13 13.11 -21.10
N GLY A 66 -6.04 13.59 -20.25
CA GLY A 66 -7.32 12.95 -19.98
C GLY A 66 -7.19 11.52 -19.45
N LYS A 67 -8.01 10.60 -19.95
CA LYS A 67 -8.06 9.21 -19.50
C LYS A 67 -6.73 8.48 -19.66
N LEU A 68 -6.00 8.70 -20.77
CA LEU A 68 -4.70 8.06 -21.00
C LEU A 68 -3.67 8.45 -19.93
N LYS A 69 -3.69 9.72 -19.50
CA LYS A 69 -2.83 10.19 -18.40
C LYS A 69 -3.21 9.55 -17.07
N GLN A 70 -4.51 9.39 -16.81
CA GLN A 70 -5.01 8.73 -15.59
C GLN A 70 -4.65 7.25 -15.57
N ASP A 71 -4.82 6.55 -16.68
CA ASP A 71 -4.47 5.13 -16.81
C ASP A 71 -2.96 4.95 -16.58
N GLN A 72 -2.12 5.77 -17.22
CA GLN A 72 -0.67 5.75 -17.00
C GLN A 72 -0.32 6.02 -15.53
N PHE A 73 -0.96 6.98 -14.88
CA PHE A 73 -0.74 7.26 -13.46
C PHE A 73 -1.10 6.07 -12.57
N VAL A 74 -2.18 5.33 -12.89
CA VAL A 74 -2.51 4.10 -12.16
C VAL A 74 -1.42 3.05 -12.36
N THR A 75 -0.92 2.85 -13.59
CA THR A 75 0.19 1.93 -13.89
C THR A 75 1.45 2.31 -13.12
N GLU A 76 1.83 3.59 -13.11
CA GLU A 76 2.97 4.11 -12.33
C GLU A 76 2.80 3.81 -10.83
N GLN A 77 1.58 3.99 -10.32
CA GLN A 77 1.24 3.73 -8.94
C GLN A 77 1.10 2.24 -8.63
N LEU A 78 1.11 1.32 -9.60
CA LEU A 78 1.02 -0.12 -9.36
C LEU A 78 2.29 -0.87 -9.75
N THR A 79 3.23 -0.24 -10.45
CA THR A 79 4.47 -0.89 -10.87
C THR A 79 5.57 -0.69 -9.83
N LYS A 80 6.31 -1.75 -9.47
CA LYS A 80 7.44 -1.69 -8.53
C LYS A 80 8.58 -2.63 -8.96
N ALA A 81 9.80 -2.31 -8.54
CA ALA A 81 10.96 -3.17 -8.77
C ALA A 81 10.77 -4.55 -8.14
N ASN A 82 11.22 -5.60 -8.84
CA ASN A 82 11.07 -6.99 -8.41
C ASN A 82 11.84 -7.30 -7.11
N ASP A 83 12.90 -6.55 -6.80
CA ASP A 83 13.61 -6.64 -5.53
C ASP A 83 12.69 -6.44 -4.31
N TRP A 84 11.56 -5.77 -4.50
CA TRP A 84 10.55 -5.50 -3.46
C TRP A 84 9.37 -6.48 -3.49
N ALA A 85 9.41 -7.53 -4.32
CA ALA A 85 8.32 -8.52 -4.43
C ALA A 85 7.99 -9.23 -3.12
N TYR A 86 8.95 -9.30 -2.19
CA TYR A 86 8.74 -9.87 -0.86
C TYR A 86 7.69 -9.12 -0.02
N GLU A 87 7.35 -7.89 -0.41
CA GLU A 87 6.37 -7.07 0.30
C GLU A 87 4.93 -7.50 0.07
N LYS A 88 4.63 -8.13 -1.07
CA LYS A 88 3.26 -8.55 -1.44
C LYS A 88 2.26 -7.39 -1.28
N GLU A 89 2.58 -6.30 -1.97
CA GLU A 89 1.97 -5.00 -1.77
C GLU A 89 0.58 -4.88 -2.41
N TYR A 90 -0.33 -4.22 -1.70
CA TYR A 90 -1.62 -3.75 -2.18
C TYR A 90 -1.74 -2.24 -1.94
N ARG A 91 -2.34 -1.53 -2.90
CA ARG A 91 -2.53 -0.09 -2.87
C ARG A 91 -4.00 0.30 -3.03
N PHE A 92 -4.39 1.32 -2.31
CA PHE A 92 -5.64 2.04 -2.55
C PHE A 92 -5.32 3.33 -3.32
N ILE A 93 -5.98 3.56 -4.45
CA ILE A 93 -5.73 4.71 -5.32
C ILE A 93 -7.01 5.54 -5.43
N ASP A 94 -6.93 6.80 -5.01
CA ASP A 94 -7.95 7.83 -5.26
C ASP A 94 -7.37 8.86 -6.24
N LEU A 95 -8.00 8.96 -7.42
CA LEU A 95 -7.53 9.81 -8.51
C LEU A 95 -7.94 11.27 -8.36
N ASN A 96 -9.04 11.55 -7.66
CA ASN A 96 -9.62 12.91 -7.60
C ASN A 96 -9.86 13.41 -6.16
N GLY A 97 -9.66 12.56 -5.15
CA GLY A 97 -9.86 12.89 -3.75
C GLY A 97 -8.56 12.91 -2.95
N ASN A 98 -8.40 13.98 -2.16
CA ASN A 98 -7.38 14.07 -1.11
C ASN A 98 -8.08 14.12 0.25
N GLY A 99 -7.35 13.74 1.30
CA GLY A 99 -7.84 13.82 2.69
C GLY A 99 -8.16 12.48 3.33
N ASN A 100 -8.74 12.55 4.52
CA ASN A 100 -8.98 11.38 5.36
C ASN A 100 -10.11 10.52 4.77
N LYS A 101 -9.83 9.23 4.59
CA LYS A 101 -10.85 8.22 4.29
C LYS A 101 -11.20 7.52 5.60
N PRO A 102 -12.45 7.61 6.09
CA PRO A 102 -12.85 6.77 7.21
C PRO A 102 -12.72 5.31 6.78
N PHE A 103 -12.55 4.42 7.74
CA PHE A 103 -12.49 2.99 7.48
C PHE A 103 -13.49 2.25 8.35
N LYS A 104 -13.94 1.08 7.91
CA LYS A 104 -14.86 0.23 8.64
C LYS A 104 -14.17 -0.28 9.91
N LYS A 105 -14.54 0.22 11.09
CA LYS A 105 -13.84 -0.12 12.35
C LYS A 105 -13.74 -1.63 12.59
N ASP A 106 -14.79 -2.38 12.25
CA ASP A 106 -14.85 -3.85 12.42
C ASP A 106 -13.87 -4.61 11.52
N SER A 107 -13.27 -3.95 10.53
CA SER A 107 -12.22 -4.56 9.71
C SER A 107 -10.87 -4.62 10.43
N LEU A 108 -10.64 -3.82 11.48
CA LEU A 108 -9.41 -3.88 12.26
C LEU A 108 -9.38 -5.18 13.06
N ARG A 109 -8.52 -6.11 12.62
CA ARG A 109 -8.43 -7.45 13.18
C ARG A 109 -7.44 -7.55 14.33
N SER A 110 -6.28 -6.90 14.20
CA SER A 110 -5.23 -6.99 15.21
C SER A 110 -4.33 -5.76 15.21
N ILE A 111 -3.68 -5.52 16.35
CA ILE A 111 -2.63 -4.51 16.52
C ILE A 111 -1.41 -5.22 17.12
N ALA A 112 -0.31 -5.27 16.38
CA ALA A 112 0.93 -5.86 16.85
C ALA A 112 1.94 -4.77 17.24
N PHE A 113 2.54 -4.92 18.42
CA PHE A 113 3.53 -3.99 18.95
C PHE A 113 4.94 -4.54 18.78
N GLY A 114 5.81 -3.73 18.18
CA GLY A 114 7.24 -3.99 18.16
C GLY A 114 7.88 -3.64 19.49
N VAL A 115 8.52 -4.61 20.15
CA VAL A 115 9.20 -4.39 21.43
C VAL A 115 10.71 -4.51 21.24
N LYS A 116 11.45 -3.44 21.55
CA LYS A 116 12.90 -3.53 21.72
C LYS A 116 13.20 -3.96 23.14
N HIS A 117 13.71 -5.16 23.33
CA HIS A 117 14.22 -5.56 24.63
C HIS A 117 15.49 -4.77 24.94
N LEU A 118 15.41 -3.80 25.86
CA LEU A 118 16.57 -3.10 26.37
C LEU A 118 17.25 -4.02 27.40
N LYS A 119 18.43 -4.56 27.07
CA LYS A 119 19.29 -5.17 28.08
C LYS A 119 19.66 -4.08 29.09
N LYS A 120 19.22 -4.23 30.35
CA LYS A 120 19.75 -3.43 31.46
C LYS A 120 21.25 -3.71 31.57
N LYS A 121 22.05 -2.65 31.49
CA LYS A 121 23.47 -2.67 31.86
C LYS A 121 23.58 -2.70 33.39
#